data_AF-A0A7G6E8T5-F1
#
_entry.id   AF-A0A7G6E8T5-F1
#
_cell.length_a   1.000
_cell.length_b   1.000
_cell.length_c   1.000
_cell.angle_alpha   90.00
_cell.angle_beta   90.00
_cell.angle_gamma   90.00
#
_symmetry.space_group_name_H-M   'P 1'
#
loop_
_entity.id
_entity.type
_entity.pdbx_description
1 polymer ?
#
loop_
_entity_poly.entity_id
_entity_poly.type
_entity_poly.pdbx_seq_one_letter_code
_entity_poly.pdbx_strand_id
1 'polypeptide(L)'
;MAKRWIEKGYNTTTVLNSVGLAASTYYYNITKESREEQALTKKQTGRKIPGYSLNKKGEKIPDELIKEYLCELITGDGFPYGYKKLGICLKEDYKLIINHKKVYRLCKELDILRPQRKIYPKRPKKLAKREKITGPK
;
A
#
# COMPACT_ATOMS: atom_id res chain seq x y z
N MET A 1 14.42 18.60 -23.79
CA MET A 1 14.94 19.58 -24.77
C MET A 1 13.89 20.60 -25.23
N ALA A 2 12.67 20.17 -25.62
CA ALA A 2 11.57 21.07 -26.01
C ALA A 2 11.06 21.99 -24.88
N LYS A 3 10.91 21.46 -23.64
CA LYS A 3 10.41 22.18 -22.46
C LYS A 3 11.10 23.54 -22.22
N ARG A 4 12.44 23.58 -22.29
CA ARG A 4 13.27 24.78 -22.10
C ARG A 4 12.94 25.92 -23.08
N TRP A 5 12.58 25.60 -24.33
CA TRP A 5 12.25 26.60 -25.33
C TRP A 5 10.79 27.05 -25.19
N ILE A 6 9.91 26.14 -24.80
CA ILE A 6 8.51 26.47 -24.52
C ILE A 6 8.39 27.39 -23.29
N GLU A 7 9.18 27.15 -22.24
CA GLU A 7 9.26 28.02 -21.05
C GLU A 7 9.80 29.42 -21.35
N LYS A 8 10.63 29.57 -22.39
CA LYS A 8 11.10 30.87 -22.89
C LYS A 8 10.05 31.63 -23.73
N GLY A 9 8.86 31.06 -23.93
CA GLY A 9 7.73 31.70 -24.63
C GLY A 9 7.63 31.37 -26.12
N TYR A 10 8.43 30.45 -26.66
CA TYR A 10 8.33 30.04 -28.07
C TYR A 10 7.10 29.14 -28.32
N ASN A 11 6.54 29.21 -29.55
CA ASN A 11 5.35 28.45 -29.93
C ASN A 11 5.60 26.93 -29.79
N THR A 12 4.73 26.27 -29.02
CA THR A 12 4.81 24.85 -28.69
C THR A 12 4.83 23.97 -29.93
N THR A 13 3.97 24.24 -30.91
CA THR A 13 3.84 23.42 -32.13
C THR A 13 5.11 23.51 -32.98
N THR A 14 5.68 24.71 -33.12
CA THR A 14 6.92 24.93 -33.88
C THR A 14 8.11 24.22 -33.24
N VAL A 15 8.24 24.32 -31.92
CA VAL A 15 9.30 23.66 -31.15
C VAL A 15 9.16 22.13 -31.23
N LEU A 16 7.95 21.60 -31.08
CA LEU A 16 7.68 20.17 -31.14
C LEU A 16 7.93 19.59 -32.53
N ASN A 17 7.50 20.29 -33.59
CA ASN A 17 7.77 19.91 -34.98
C ASN A 17 9.27 19.90 -35.29
N SER A 18 10.01 20.90 -34.81
CA SER A 18 11.46 20.99 -35.01
C SER A 18 12.23 19.87 -34.30
N VAL A 19 11.73 19.39 -33.16
CA VAL A 19 12.31 18.28 -32.37
C VAL A 19 11.78 16.91 -32.85
N GLY A 20 10.78 16.88 -33.73
CA GLY A 20 10.15 15.64 -34.20
C GLY A 20 9.34 14.92 -33.12
N LEU A 21 8.84 15.65 -32.11
CA LEU A 21 8.08 15.07 -30.99
C LEU A 21 6.58 15.26 -31.19
N ALA A 22 5.79 14.20 -31.07
CA ALA A 22 4.34 14.29 -31.11
C ALA A 22 3.80 15.11 -29.92
N ALA A 23 2.81 15.97 -30.18
CA ALA A 23 2.19 16.81 -29.15
C ALA A 23 1.58 15.98 -28.01
N SER A 24 0.96 14.85 -28.34
CA SER A 24 0.37 13.92 -27.36
C SER A 24 1.42 13.40 -26.37
N THR A 25 2.59 12.99 -26.86
CA THR A 25 3.71 12.52 -26.02
C THR A 25 4.22 13.61 -25.10
N TYR A 26 4.35 14.84 -25.61
CA TYR A 26 4.80 15.99 -24.82
C TYR A 26 3.84 16.32 -23.67
N TYR A 27 2.54 16.50 -23.96
CA TYR A 27 1.55 16.82 -22.92
C TYR A 27 1.32 15.64 -21.97
N TYR A 28 1.41 14.39 -22.44
CA TYR A 28 1.37 13.23 -21.55
C TYR A 28 2.52 13.25 -20.54
N ASN A 29 3.74 13.58 -20.97
CA ASN A 29 4.87 13.64 -20.05
C ASN A 29 4.73 14.78 -19.02
N ILE A 30 4.27 15.96 -19.41
CA ILE A 30 4.02 17.09 -18.48
C ILE A 30 2.92 16.78 -17.47
N THR A 31 1.82 16.17 -17.94
CA THR A 31 0.73 15.75 -17.05
C THR A 31 1.17 14.65 -16.10
N LYS A 32 2.11 13.80 -16.51
CA LYS A 32 2.73 12.80 -15.63
C LYS A 32 3.63 13.44 -14.57
N GLU A 33 4.55 14.33 -14.97
CA GLU A 33 5.43 15.09 -14.06
C GLU A 33 4.60 15.86 -13.00
N SER A 34 3.60 16.62 -13.44
CA SER A 34 2.71 17.35 -12.53
C SER A 34 1.90 16.45 -11.60
N ARG A 35 1.48 15.25 -12.05
CA ARG A 35 0.81 14.26 -11.18
C ARG A 35 1.75 13.67 -10.13
N GLU A 36 3.01 13.45 -10.48
CA GLU A 36 4.04 12.96 -9.55
C GLU A 36 4.36 14.03 -8.48
N GLU A 37 4.54 15.29 -8.90
CA GLU A 37 4.73 16.44 -7.99
C GLU A 37 3.51 16.69 -7.09
N GLN A 38 2.30 16.58 -7.64
CA GLN A 38 1.05 16.67 -6.86
C GLN A 38 0.89 15.50 -5.91
N ALA A 39 1.35 14.28 -6.25
CA ALA A 39 1.29 13.13 -5.37
C ALA A 39 2.21 13.29 -4.14
N LEU A 40 3.38 13.93 -4.33
CA LEU A 40 4.32 14.25 -3.26
C LEU A 40 3.78 15.32 -2.30
N THR A 41 3.04 16.30 -2.81
CA THR A 41 2.50 17.44 -2.05
C THR A 41 1.04 17.27 -1.63
N LYS A 42 0.40 16.16 -2.01
CA LYS A 42 -1.02 15.93 -1.76
C LYS A 42 -1.28 15.86 -0.26
N LYS A 43 -1.89 16.91 0.30
CA LYS A 43 -2.45 16.87 1.64
C LYS A 43 -3.54 15.79 1.67
N GLN A 44 -3.46 14.90 2.67
CA GLN A 44 -4.46 13.86 2.88
C GLN A 44 -5.83 14.53 3.09
N THR A 45 -6.75 14.33 2.15
CA THR A 45 -8.13 14.81 2.27
C THR A 45 -8.84 14.02 3.36
N GLY A 46 -9.54 14.70 4.28
CA GLY A 46 -10.35 14.09 5.33
C GLY A 46 -9.95 14.48 6.75
N ARG A 47 -10.50 13.77 7.74
CA ARG A 47 -10.19 14.01 9.15
C ARG A 47 -8.75 13.61 9.44
N LYS A 48 -8.03 14.48 10.17
CA LYS A 48 -6.69 14.17 10.67
C LYS A 48 -6.72 12.87 11.48
N ILE A 49 -5.67 12.08 11.33
CA ILE A 49 -5.52 10.83 12.05
C ILE A 49 -5.47 11.10 13.55
N PRO A 50 -6.30 10.44 14.37
CA PRO A 50 -6.19 10.54 15.82
C PRO A 50 -4.94 9.80 16.30
N GLY A 51 -4.05 10.51 17.00
CA GLY A 51 -2.81 9.97 17.58
C GLY A 51 -2.99 9.20 18.89
N TYR A 52 -4.20 8.71 19.16
CA TYR A 52 -4.52 7.91 20.35
C TYR A 52 -5.66 6.93 20.07
N SER A 53 -5.77 5.89 20.89
CA SER A 53 -6.93 4.99 20.94
C SER A 53 -7.53 5.01 22.35
N LEU A 54 -8.76 4.55 22.51
CA LEU A 54 -9.40 4.44 23.82
C LEU A 54 -9.22 3.01 24.36
N ASN A 55 -9.09 2.87 25.67
CA ASN A 55 -9.25 1.58 26.34
C ASN A 55 -10.71 1.35 26.76
N LYS A 56 -11.01 0.15 27.29
CA LYS A 56 -12.34 -0.15 27.84
C LYS A 56 -12.78 0.75 29.00
N LYS A 57 -11.84 1.41 29.69
CA LYS A 57 -12.12 2.39 30.76
C LYS A 57 -12.41 3.80 30.22
N GLY A 58 -12.24 4.04 28.91
CA GLY A 58 -12.41 5.34 28.27
C GLY A 58 -11.16 6.24 28.32
N GLU A 59 -10.03 5.74 28.80
CA GLU A 59 -8.76 6.48 28.88
C GLU A 59 -8.10 6.52 27.49
N LYS A 60 -7.45 7.65 27.19
CA LYS A 60 -6.72 7.86 25.94
C LYS A 60 -5.32 7.27 26.06
N ILE A 61 -5.04 6.28 25.23
CA ILE A 61 -3.72 5.66 25.09
C ILE A 61 -3.06 6.23 23.83
N PRO A 62 -1.90 6.91 23.95
CA PRO A 62 -1.22 7.51 22.82
C PRO A 62 -0.64 6.45 21.87
N ASP A 63 -0.45 6.83 20.61
CA ASP A 63 0.05 5.91 19.59
C ASP A 63 1.49 5.44 19.86
N GLU A 64 2.33 6.24 20.54
CA GLU A 64 3.66 5.79 20.97
C GLU A 64 3.58 4.58 21.90
N LEU A 65 2.68 4.60 22.89
CA LEU A 65 2.51 3.50 23.84
C LEU A 65 1.96 2.24 23.16
N ILE A 66 1.07 2.40 22.17
CA ILE A 66 0.57 1.25 21.38
C ILE A 66 1.71 0.64 20.53
N LYS A 67 2.64 1.47 20.04
CA LYS A 67 3.83 0.99 19.31
C LYS A 67 4.74 0.18 20.21
N GLU A 68 4.94 0.60 21.46
CA GLU A 68 5.69 -0.17 22.46
C GLU A 68 5.06 -1.53 22.71
N TYR A 69 3.74 -1.59 22.94
CA TYR A 69 3.03 -2.86 23.11
C TYR A 69 3.17 -3.79 21.89
N LEU A 70 3.16 -3.24 20.68
CA LEU A 70 3.37 -4.02 19.46
C LEU A 70 4.78 -4.63 19.42
N CYS A 71 5.80 -3.88 19.81
CA CYS A 71 7.17 -4.37 19.90
C CYS A 71 7.33 -5.44 20.98
N GLU A 72 6.75 -5.24 22.17
CA GLU A 72 6.73 -6.24 23.25
C GLU A 72 6.10 -7.55 22.79
N LEU A 73 4.92 -7.47 22.15
CA LEU A 73 4.22 -8.64 21.63
C LEU A 73 5.06 -9.39 20.58
N ILE A 74 5.78 -8.68 19.71
CA ILE A 74 6.63 -9.30 18.69
C ILE A 74 7.86 -9.98 19.30
N THR A 75 8.47 -9.37 20.31
CA THR A 75 9.63 -9.93 21.01
C THR A 75 9.27 -11.15 21.85
N GLY A 76 8.04 -11.21 22.36
CA GLY A 76 7.48 -12.39 23.04
C GLY A 76 6.89 -13.42 22.07
N ASP A 77 5.72 -13.95 22.45
CA ASP A 77 5.06 -15.05 21.73
C ASP A 77 4.39 -14.64 20.41
N GLY A 78 4.27 -13.33 20.17
CA GLY A 78 3.63 -12.76 18.99
C GLY A 78 4.55 -12.64 17.78
N PHE A 79 5.79 -13.15 17.83
CA PHE A 79 6.70 -13.13 16.69
C PHE A 79 6.03 -13.57 15.37
N PRO A 80 5.33 -14.72 15.25
CA PRO A 80 4.74 -15.15 13.98
C PRO A 80 3.47 -14.37 13.58
N TYR A 81 3.02 -13.40 14.39
CA TYR A 81 1.74 -12.74 14.18
C TYR A 81 1.83 -11.65 13.11
N GLY A 82 0.75 -11.52 12.35
CA GLY A 82 0.52 -10.34 11.52
C GLY A 82 -0.34 -9.31 12.27
N TYR A 83 -0.46 -8.10 11.71
CA TYR A 83 -1.22 -7.00 12.31
C TYR A 83 -2.66 -7.37 12.74
N LYS A 84 -3.31 -8.33 12.07
CA LYS A 84 -4.65 -8.81 12.47
C LYS A 84 -4.61 -9.55 13.81
N LYS A 85 -3.64 -10.45 14.00
CA LYS A 85 -3.45 -11.20 15.24
C LYS A 85 -2.91 -10.30 16.35
N LEU A 86 -1.94 -9.44 16.05
CA LEU A 86 -1.46 -8.41 16.99
C LEU A 86 -2.62 -7.50 17.47
N GLY A 87 -3.53 -7.13 16.56
CA GLY A 87 -4.71 -6.37 16.92
C GLY A 87 -5.73 -7.12 17.78
N ILE A 88 -5.70 -8.46 17.82
CA ILE A 88 -6.49 -9.27 18.74
C ILE A 88 -5.81 -9.26 20.12
N CYS A 89 -4.50 -9.51 20.20
CA CYS A 89 -3.72 -9.41 21.44
C CYS A 89 -3.89 -8.04 22.12
N LEU A 90 -3.82 -6.95 21.36
CA LEU A 90 -4.07 -5.60 21.88
C LEU A 90 -5.47 -5.42 22.50
N LYS A 91 -6.48 -6.12 22.01
CA LYS A 91 -7.84 -6.09 22.56
C LYS A 91 -8.00 -7.00 23.77
N GLU A 92 -7.31 -8.14 23.77
CA GLU A 92 -7.43 -9.16 24.81
C GLU A 92 -6.57 -8.81 26.02
N ASP A 93 -5.31 -8.45 25.83
CA ASP A 93 -4.36 -8.21 26.92
C ASP A 93 -4.48 -6.78 27.44
N TYR A 94 -4.40 -5.80 26.54
CA TYR A 94 -4.38 -4.37 26.87
C TYR A 94 -5.78 -3.71 26.86
N LYS A 95 -6.83 -4.49 26.57
CA LYS A 95 -8.23 -4.03 26.53
C LYS A 95 -8.44 -2.76 25.68
N LEU A 96 -7.71 -2.65 24.58
CA LEU A 96 -7.79 -1.51 23.65
C LEU A 96 -9.01 -1.60 22.74
N ILE A 97 -9.72 -0.48 22.55
CA ILE A 97 -10.75 -0.31 21.52
C ILE A 97 -10.05 0.16 20.24
N ILE A 98 -9.44 -0.79 19.53
CA ILE A 98 -8.64 -0.52 18.33
C ILE A 98 -9.16 -1.28 17.10
N ASN A 99 -9.11 -0.61 15.95
CA ASN A 99 -9.44 -1.21 14.65
C ASN A 99 -8.18 -1.77 13.99
N HIS A 100 -8.29 -2.90 13.30
CA HIS A 100 -7.19 -3.53 12.55
C HIS A 100 -6.53 -2.58 11.52
N LYS A 101 -7.27 -1.59 10.98
CA LYS A 101 -6.71 -0.55 10.11
C LYS A 101 -5.70 0.35 10.82
N LYS A 102 -5.97 0.69 12.09
CA LYS A 102 -5.05 1.50 12.90
C LYS A 102 -3.81 0.69 13.27
N VAL A 103 -3.99 -0.57 13.68
CA VAL A 103 -2.88 -1.50 13.93
C VAL A 103 -2.00 -1.65 12.69
N TYR A 104 -2.59 -1.85 11.50
CA TYR A 104 -1.84 -1.92 10.24
C TYR A 104 -0.98 -0.66 10.01
N ARG A 105 -1.53 0.53 10.25
CA ARG A 105 -0.79 1.79 10.09
C ARG A 105 0.39 1.88 11.05
N LEU A 106 0.19 1.56 12.33
CA LEU A 106 1.26 1.56 13.33
C LEU A 106 2.34 0.53 12.99
N CYS A 107 1.95 -0.67 12.57
CA CYS A 107 2.88 -1.68 12.08
C CYS A 107 3.66 -1.23 10.84
N LYS A 108 3.02 -0.47 9.95
CA LYS A 108 3.67 0.10 8.76
C LYS A 108 4.68 1.18 9.14
N GLU A 109 4.35 2.02 10.11
CA GLU A 109 5.24 3.07 10.63
C GLU A 109 6.48 2.48 11.33
N LEU A 110 6.34 1.32 12.00
CA LEU A 110 7.44 0.59 12.65
C LEU A 110 8.19 -0.38 11.73
N ASP A 111 7.77 -0.52 10.46
CA ASP A 111 8.29 -1.50 9.50
C ASP A 111 8.26 -2.97 9.98
N ILE A 112 7.26 -3.33 10.79
CA ILE A 112 7.04 -4.68 11.32
C ILE A 112 6.01 -5.49 10.50
N LEU A 113 5.62 -4.97 9.32
CA LEU A 113 4.68 -5.67 8.45
C LEU A 113 5.33 -6.90 7.81
N ARG A 114 4.61 -8.02 7.84
CA ARG A 114 5.02 -9.22 7.13
C ARG A 114 4.96 -9.00 5.61
N PRO A 115 5.88 -9.60 4.83
CA PRO A 115 5.88 -9.47 3.38
C PRO A 115 4.57 -10.00 2.80
N GLN A 116 4.16 -9.40 1.69
CA GLN A 116 2.99 -9.87 0.95
C GLN A 116 3.22 -11.31 0.50
N ARG A 117 2.22 -12.17 0.71
CA ARG A 117 2.25 -13.57 0.25
C ARG A 117 2.50 -13.61 -1.26
N LYS A 118 3.48 -14.42 -1.68
CA LYS A 118 3.72 -14.72 -3.10
C LYS A 118 2.50 -15.47 -3.67
N ILE A 119 1.87 -14.88 -4.68
CA ILE A 119 0.75 -15.50 -5.41
C ILE A 119 1.35 -16.19 -6.63
N TYR A 120 1.17 -17.52 -6.72
CA TYR A 120 1.58 -18.28 -7.89
C TYR A 120 0.41 -18.40 -8.87
N PRO A 121 0.65 -18.27 -10.19
CA PRO A 121 -0.40 -18.45 -11.18
C PRO A 121 -0.94 -19.89 -11.11
N LYS A 122 -2.27 -20.03 -11.28
CA LYS A 122 -2.93 -21.33 -11.27
C LYS A 122 -2.50 -22.12 -12.49
N ARG A 123 -1.73 -23.20 -12.29
CA ARG A 123 -1.38 -24.13 -13.37
C ARG A 123 -2.64 -24.87 -13.83
N PRO A 124 -2.83 -25.10 -15.14
CA PRO A 124 -3.94 -25.90 -15.63
C PRO A 124 -3.86 -27.31 -15.02
N LYS A 125 -4.99 -27.81 -14.51
CA LYS A 125 -5.07 -29.19 -14.06
C LYS A 125 -5.13 -30.08 -15.30
N LYS A 126 -4.26 -31.08 -15.42
CA LYS A 126 -4.44 -32.13 -16.43
C LYS A 126 -5.69 -32.92 -16.05
N LEU A 127 -6.70 -32.92 -16.90
CA LEU A 127 -7.83 -33.83 -16.76
C LEU A 127 -7.34 -35.26 -17.03
N ALA A 128 -7.91 -36.24 -16.34
CA ALA A 128 -7.66 -37.64 -16.68
C ALA A 128 -8.07 -37.90 -18.13
N LYS A 129 -7.23 -38.61 -18.87
CA LYS A 129 -7.55 -39.01 -20.25
C LYS A 129 -8.75 -39.95 -20.18
N ARG A 130 -9.83 -39.62 -20.92
CA ARG A 130 -10.91 -40.58 -21.16
C ARG A 130 -10.39 -41.62 -22.15
N GLU A 131 -10.07 -42.80 -21.67
CA GLU A 131 -9.78 -43.94 -22.53
C GLU A 131 -11.09 -44.62 -22.93
N LYS A 132 -11.25 -44.90 -24.23
CA LYS A 132 -12.36 -45.74 -24.70
C LYS A 132 -11.94 -47.19 -24.46
N ILE A 133 -12.66 -47.90 -23.59
CA ILE A 133 -12.45 -49.33 -23.36
C ILE A 133 -13.08 -50.06 -24.55
N THR A 134 -12.25 -50.59 -25.45
CA THR A 134 -12.69 -51.27 -26.68
C THR A 134 -12.78 -52.79 -26.59
N GLY A 135 -12.63 -53.39 -25.40
CA GLY A 135 -12.81 -54.83 -25.21
C GLY A 135 -12.54 -55.28 -23.77
N PRO A 136 -12.94 -56.52 -23.40
CA PRO A 136 -12.59 -57.10 -22.11
C PRO A 136 -11.08 -57.36 -22.01
N LYS A 137 -10.61 -57.42 -20.76
CA LYS A 137 -9.20 -57.59 -20.39
C LYS A 137 -8.70 -59.00 -20.64
#